data_AF-A0A832Q580-F1
#
_entry.id   AF-A0A832Q580-F1
#
_cell.length_a   1.000
_cell.length_b   1.000
_cell.length_c   1.000
_cell.angle_alpha   90.00
_cell.angle_beta   90.00
_cell.angle_gamma   90.00
#
_symmetry.space_group_name_H-M   'P 1'
#
loop_
_entity.id
_entity.type
_entity.pdbx_description
1 polymer ?
#
loop_
_entity_poly.entity_id
_entity_poly.type
_entity_poly.pdbx_seq_one_letter_code
_entity_poly.pdbx_strand_id
1 'polypeptide(L)'
;RGYGLWSTLHGFLALESDLTTVQGMGFYQHAETPGLGGEVDNPRWRGQWLGKQVFDESGDIAIRVVKGSAATSGPEAAHEIDGLAGATLTANGVNNLLHFWLGENGFGAFINNLRAGEV
;
A
#
# COMPACT_ATOMS: atom_id res chain seq x y z
N ARG A 1 8.33 4.29 4.24
CA ARG A 1 9.45 4.17 3.25
C ARG A 1 9.84 2.71 3.08
N GLY A 2 10.33 2.29 1.92
CA GLY A 2 10.82 0.91 1.74
C GLY A 2 11.66 0.77 0.48
N TYR A 3 12.48 -0.28 0.41
CA TYR A 3 13.37 -0.48 -0.73
C TYR A 3 12.56 -0.99 -1.94
N GLY A 4 12.69 -0.30 -3.08
CA GLY A 4 12.18 -0.70 -4.40
C GLY A 4 13.18 -1.61 -5.13
N LEU A 5 13.40 -1.38 -6.42
CA LEU A 5 14.49 -2.03 -7.16
C LEU A 5 15.79 -1.23 -7.06
N TRP A 6 15.73 0.06 -7.37
CA TRP A 6 16.91 0.92 -7.52
C TRP A 6 17.09 1.89 -6.36
N SER A 7 16.01 2.15 -5.60
CA SER A 7 15.97 3.25 -4.65
C SER A 7 15.12 2.93 -3.43
N THR A 8 15.24 3.77 -2.40
CA THR A 8 14.25 3.78 -1.33
C THR A 8 13.05 4.61 -1.78
N LEU A 9 11.87 4.02 -1.73
CA LEU A 9 10.58 4.65 -1.94
C LEU A 9 10.17 5.37 -0.64
N HIS A 10 10.02 6.69 -0.69
CA HIS A 10 9.50 7.50 0.41
C HIS A 10 8.14 8.07 0.05
N GLY A 11 7.17 7.91 0.94
CA GLY A 11 5.79 8.24 0.65
C GLY A 11 4.93 8.30 1.90
N PHE A 12 3.66 8.58 1.66
CA PHE A 12 2.61 8.64 2.66
C PHE A 12 1.50 7.65 2.31
N LEU A 13 0.90 7.07 3.35
CA LEU A 13 -0.37 6.35 3.31
C LEU A 13 -1.31 7.08 4.27
N ALA A 14 -2.38 7.64 3.73
CA ALA A 14 -3.42 8.30 4.49
C ALA A 14 -4.57 7.32 4.72
N LEU A 15 -5.00 7.19 5.98
CA LEU A 15 -6.15 6.39 6.38
C LEU A 15 -7.27 7.33 6.86
N GLU A 16 -8.51 6.89 6.66
CA GLU A 16 -9.69 7.51 7.23
C GLU A 16 -9.73 7.34 8.77
N SER A 17 -10.72 7.94 9.40
CA SER A 17 -10.90 7.87 10.87
C SER A 17 -11.17 6.45 11.39
N ASP A 18 -11.57 5.52 10.52
CA ASP A 18 -11.71 4.10 10.86
C ASP A 18 -10.34 3.36 10.96
N LEU A 19 -9.25 4.06 10.61
CA LEU A 19 -7.88 3.58 10.59
C LEU A 19 -7.70 2.32 9.72
N THR A 20 -8.59 2.06 8.76
CA THR A 20 -8.49 0.92 7.83
C THR A 20 -8.67 1.33 6.38
N THR A 21 -9.58 2.28 6.12
CA THR A 21 -9.90 2.71 4.75
C THR A 21 -8.84 3.69 4.27
N VAL A 22 -8.27 3.42 3.09
CA VAL A 22 -7.24 4.26 2.48
C VAL A 22 -7.88 5.48 1.84
N GLN A 23 -7.48 6.66 2.33
CA GLN A 23 -7.86 7.95 1.75
C GLN A 23 -6.87 8.44 0.68
N GLY A 24 -5.66 7.89 0.66
CA GLY A 24 -4.69 8.16 -0.40
C GLY A 24 -3.34 7.53 -0.14
N MET A 25 -2.60 7.29 -1.22
CA MET A 25 -1.25 6.74 -1.17
C MET A 25 -0.40 7.38 -2.27
N GLY A 26 0.86 7.66 -1.96
CA GLY A 26 1.77 8.21 -2.96
C GLY A 26 3.19 8.34 -2.44
N PHE A 27 4.12 8.43 -3.37
CA PHE A 27 5.53 8.65 -3.10
C PHE A 27 5.91 10.09 -3.42
N TYR A 28 6.77 10.69 -2.59
CA TYR A 28 7.32 12.02 -2.83
C TYR A 28 8.81 11.96 -3.22
N GLN A 29 9.44 10.80 -3.06
CA GLN A 29 10.83 10.58 -3.46
C GLN A 29 11.06 9.09 -3.80
N HIS A 30 11.58 8.86 -5.00
CA HIS A 30 12.16 7.60 -5.47
C HIS A 30 13.05 7.86 -6.69
N ALA A 31 13.79 6.84 -7.13
CA ALA A 31 14.61 6.87 -8.35
C ALA A 31 14.43 5.61 -9.22
N GLU A 32 13.26 4.96 -9.11
CA GLU A 32 12.88 3.86 -10.00
C GLU A 32 12.84 4.31 -11.47
N THR A 33 13.00 3.37 -12.40
CA THR A 33 13.06 3.66 -13.84
C THR A 33 11.72 4.23 -14.35
N PRO A 34 11.71 5.43 -14.98
CA PRO A 34 10.49 5.99 -15.58
C PRO A 34 9.86 5.03 -16.60
N GLY A 35 8.53 4.90 -16.58
CA GLY A 35 7.79 3.97 -17.45
C GLY A 35 7.82 2.50 -17.01
N LEU A 36 8.52 2.17 -15.92
CA LEU A 36 8.51 0.85 -15.27
C LEU A 36 8.17 1.02 -13.79
N GLY A 37 9.16 0.97 -12.90
CA GLY A 37 8.95 1.15 -11.46
C GLY A 37 8.53 2.58 -11.10
N GLY A 38 8.88 3.57 -11.93
CA GLY A 38 8.43 4.95 -11.76
C GLY A 38 6.92 5.13 -11.96
N GLU A 39 6.21 4.12 -12.45
CA GLU A 39 4.74 4.15 -12.56
C GLU A 39 4.04 4.18 -11.20
N VAL A 40 4.76 4.07 -10.08
CA VAL A 40 4.23 4.39 -8.74
C VAL A 40 3.70 5.83 -8.61
N ASP A 41 4.16 6.75 -9.47
CA ASP A 41 3.67 8.13 -9.54
C ASP A 41 2.48 8.31 -10.47
N ASN A 42 2.15 7.28 -11.28
CA ASN A 42 1.08 7.35 -12.26
C ASN A 42 -0.27 7.65 -11.57
N PRO A 43 -0.97 8.74 -11.94
CA PRO A 43 -2.25 9.10 -11.32
C PRO A 43 -3.31 7.99 -11.40
N ARG A 44 -3.29 7.17 -12.46
CA ARG A 44 -4.22 6.03 -12.59
C ARG A 44 -3.92 4.95 -11.57
N TRP A 45 -2.64 4.63 -11.37
CA TRP A 45 -2.23 3.64 -10.37
C TRP A 45 -2.48 4.15 -8.94
N ARG A 46 -2.10 5.40 -8.65
CA ARG A 46 -2.40 6.07 -7.37
C ARG A 46 -3.90 6.16 -7.08
N GLY A 47 -4.73 6.35 -8.11
CA GLY A 47 -6.18 6.40 -7.97
C GLY A 47 -6.81 5.08 -7.51
N GLN A 48 -6.13 3.94 -7.68
CA GLN A 48 -6.66 2.62 -7.27
C GLN A 48 -6.69 2.43 -5.75
N TRP A 49 -5.90 3.22 -5.02
CA TRP A 49 -5.74 3.08 -3.57
C TRP A 49 -6.93 3.62 -2.79
N LEU A 50 -7.65 4.60 -3.35
CA LEU A 50 -8.77 5.26 -2.68
C LEU A 50 -9.87 4.24 -2.36
N GLY A 51 -10.29 4.18 -1.10
CA GLY A 51 -11.36 3.31 -0.62
C GLY A 51 -10.95 1.85 -0.38
N LYS A 52 -9.67 1.49 -0.60
CA LYS A 52 -9.15 0.15 -0.29
C LYS A 52 -9.00 -0.01 1.22
N GLN A 53 -9.03 -1.26 1.70
CA GLN A 53 -8.90 -1.56 3.12
C GLN A 53 -7.54 -2.19 3.41
N VAL A 54 -6.86 -1.68 4.43
CA VAL A 54 -5.51 -2.15 4.79
C VAL A 54 -5.49 -3.47 5.55
N PHE A 55 -6.56 -3.77 6.29
CA PHE A 55 -6.72 -5.03 7.04
C PHE A 55 -7.96 -5.79 6.57
N ASP A 56 -7.97 -7.11 6.78
CA ASP A 56 -9.16 -7.94 6.61
C ASP A 56 -10.03 -7.98 7.89
N GLU A 57 -11.09 -8.80 7.87
CA GLU A 57 -12.02 -8.99 8.99
C GLU A 57 -11.35 -9.59 10.24
N SER A 58 -10.23 -10.30 10.07
CA SER A 58 -9.45 -10.87 11.18
C SER A 58 -8.47 -9.85 11.79
N GLY A 59 -8.31 -8.69 11.15
CA GLY A 59 -7.33 -7.68 11.52
C GLY A 59 -5.94 -7.91 10.93
N ASP A 60 -5.79 -8.88 10.02
CA ASP A 60 -4.53 -9.18 9.35
C ASP A 60 -4.31 -8.22 8.17
N ILE A 61 -3.05 -7.90 7.86
CA ILE A 61 -2.70 -7.02 6.75
C ILE A 61 -3.09 -7.70 5.43
N ALA A 62 -4.06 -7.12 4.73
CA ALA A 62 -4.61 -7.70 3.51
C ALA A 62 -4.26 -6.91 2.25
N ILE A 63 -4.01 -5.60 2.39
CA ILE A 63 -3.67 -4.71 1.27
C ILE A 63 -2.40 -5.17 0.57
N ARG A 64 -2.47 -5.30 -0.76
CA ARG A 64 -1.35 -5.78 -1.56
C ARG A 64 -1.42 -5.30 -3.00
N VAL A 65 -0.26 -5.11 -3.57
CA VAL A 65 -0.03 -4.94 -5.01
C VAL A 65 0.11 -6.34 -5.61
N VAL A 66 -0.81 -6.73 -6.49
CA VAL A 66 -0.78 -8.07 -7.11
C VAL A 66 0.02 -8.09 -8.40
N LYS A 67 0.35 -9.27 -8.90
CA LYS A 67 0.89 -9.40 -10.25
C LYS A 67 -0.25 -9.35 -11.27
N GLY A 68 -0.21 -8.36 -12.17
CA GLY A 68 -1.26 -8.17 -13.17
C GLY A 68 -2.38 -7.29 -12.63
N SER A 69 -3.62 -7.69 -12.86
CA SER A 69 -4.80 -6.90 -12.48
C SER A 69 -5.38 -7.37 -11.15
N ALA A 70 -5.75 -6.40 -10.31
CA ALA A 70 -6.49 -6.61 -9.08
C ALA A 70 -7.85 -7.25 -9.35
N ALA A 71 -8.35 -8.01 -8.37
CA ALA A 71 -9.73 -8.47 -8.37
C ALA A 71 -10.72 -7.29 -8.48
N THR A 72 -11.74 -7.47 -9.31
CA THR A 72 -12.82 -6.47 -9.54
C THR A 72 -14.09 -6.78 -8.74
N SER A 73 -14.16 -7.97 -8.13
CA SER A 73 -15.28 -8.44 -7.34
C SER A 73 -14.79 -9.41 -6.27
N GLY A 74 -15.62 -9.65 -5.25
CA GLY A 74 -15.27 -10.52 -4.14
C GLY A 74 -14.46 -9.81 -3.04
N PRO A 75 -14.15 -10.50 -1.95
CA PRO A 75 -13.44 -9.93 -0.80
C PRO A 75 -12.08 -9.31 -1.19
N GLU A 76 -11.38 -9.92 -2.14
CA GLU A 76 -10.05 -9.48 -2.58
C GLU A 76 -10.09 -8.09 -3.24
N ALA A 77 -11.20 -7.71 -3.85
CA ALA A 77 -11.34 -6.43 -4.53
C ALA A 77 -11.17 -5.24 -3.57
N ALA A 78 -11.42 -5.42 -2.27
CA ALA A 78 -11.19 -4.38 -1.26
C ALA A 78 -9.70 -4.17 -0.93
N HIS A 79 -8.84 -5.15 -1.24
CA HIS A 79 -7.46 -5.20 -0.74
C HIS A 79 -6.40 -5.25 -1.86
N GLU A 80 -6.80 -5.44 -3.11
CA GLU A 80 -5.85 -5.58 -4.21
C GLU A 80 -5.68 -4.29 -5.02
N ILE A 81 -4.43 -3.99 -5.34
CA ILE A 81 -3.98 -2.93 -6.27
C ILE A 81 -3.29 -3.60 -7.45
N ASP A 82 -3.48 -3.07 -8.65
CA ASP A 82 -2.79 -3.56 -9.85
C ASP A 82 -1.28 -3.53 -9.68
N GLY A 83 -0.62 -4.51 -10.28
CA GLY A 83 0.82 -4.54 -10.39
C GLY A 83 1.37 -3.48 -11.34
N LEU A 84 2.65 -3.20 -11.21
CA LEU A 84 3.39 -2.36 -12.15
C LEU A 84 3.90 -3.22 -13.31
N ALA A 85 3.39 -2.99 -14.51
CA ALA A 85 3.76 -3.77 -15.69
C ALA A 85 5.27 -3.70 -15.95
N GLY A 86 5.94 -4.86 -15.99
CA GLY A 86 7.40 -4.93 -16.18
C GLY A 86 8.24 -4.51 -14.97
N ALA A 87 7.62 -4.18 -13.82
CA ALA A 87 8.30 -3.67 -12.63
C ALA A 87 7.93 -4.44 -11.36
N THR A 88 7.89 -5.78 -11.45
CA THR A 88 7.55 -6.67 -10.33
C THR A 88 8.41 -6.44 -9.08
N LEU A 89 9.70 -6.10 -9.25
CA LEU A 89 10.59 -5.86 -8.09
C LEU A 89 10.21 -4.58 -7.33
N THR A 90 9.88 -3.50 -8.05
CA THR A 90 9.35 -2.29 -7.43
C THR A 90 8.01 -2.57 -6.73
N ALA A 91 7.10 -3.30 -7.38
CA ALA A 91 5.81 -3.69 -6.79
C ALA A 91 5.99 -4.54 -5.51
N ASN A 92 6.93 -5.49 -5.50
CA ASN A 92 7.28 -6.26 -4.31
C ASN A 92 7.85 -5.37 -3.20
N GLY A 93 8.65 -4.36 -3.55
CA GLY A 93 9.10 -3.32 -2.61
C GLY A 93 7.95 -2.58 -1.95
N VAL A 94 6.90 -2.25 -2.73
CA VAL A 94 5.64 -1.68 -2.20
C VAL A 94 4.92 -2.65 -1.27
N ASN A 95 4.81 -3.93 -1.61
CA ASN A 95 4.22 -4.91 -0.68
C ASN A 95 5.00 -5.02 0.63
N ASN A 96 6.33 -5.10 0.56
CA ASN A 96 7.17 -5.23 1.73
C ASN A 96 7.07 -4.00 2.64
N LEU A 97 7.02 -2.80 2.06
CA LEU A 97 6.88 -1.58 2.85
C LEU A 97 5.50 -1.52 3.54
N LEU A 98 4.42 -1.96 2.89
CA LEU A 98 3.11 -2.03 3.52
C LEU A 98 3.11 -2.99 4.71
N HIS A 99 3.58 -4.22 4.51
CA HIS A 99 3.62 -5.24 5.56
C HIS A 99 4.48 -4.80 6.75
N PHE A 100 5.61 -4.14 6.49
CA PHE A 100 6.45 -3.61 7.56
C PHE A 100 5.77 -2.48 8.34
N TRP A 101 5.27 -1.45 7.63
CA TRP A 101 4.75 -0.24 8.29
C TRP A 101 3.36 -0.43 8.89
N LEU A 102 2.55 -1.36 8.41
CA LEU A 102 1.26 -1.71 9.01
C LEU A 102 1.39 -2.81 10.07
N GLY A 103 2.52 -3.52 10.09
CA GLY A 103 2.78 -4.59 11.05
C GLY A 103 3.29 -4.11 12.40
N GLU A 104 3.62 -5.09 13.25
CA GLU A 104 4.06 -4.88 14.64
C GLU A 104 5.33 -4.02 14.75
N ASN A 105 6.23 -4.11 13.77
CA ASN A 105 7.48 -3.34 13.74
C ASN A 105 7.30 -1.91 13.19
N GLY A 106 6.09 -1.55 12.78
CA GLY A 106 5.74 -0.24 12.23
C GLY A 106 4.68 0.47 13.08
N PHE A 107 3.63 0.95 12.43
CA PHE A 107 2.50 1.64 13.04
C PHE A 107 1.41 0.69 13.55
N GLY A 108 1.55 -0.64 13.41
CA GLY A 108 0.51 -1.60 13.80
C GLY A 108 0.05 -1.43 15.24
N ALA A 109 0.98 -1.35 16.19
CA ALA A 109 0.67 -1.12 17.60
C ALA A 109 -0.02 0.24 17.83
N PHE A 110 0.47 1.29 17.17
CA PHE A 110 -0.12 2.63 17.26
C PHE A 110 -1.56 2.66 16.74
N ILE A 111 -1.83 2.04 15.58
CA ILE A 111 -3.15 1.92 14.99
C ILE A 111 -4.10 1.15 15.93
N ASN A 112 -3.62 0.05 16.51
CA ASN A 112 -4.42 -0.77 17.43
C ASN A 112 -4.80 -0.01 18.71
N ASN A 113 -3.87 0.74 19.29
CA ASN A 113 -4.13 1.55 20.48
C ASN A 113 -5.16 2.65 20.20
N LEU A 114 -5.03 3.34 19.06
CA LEU A 114 -6.01 4.36 18.66
C LEU A 114 -7.40 3.77 18.44
N ARG A 115 -7.51 2.58 17.84
CA ARG A 115 -8.79 1.86 17.69
C ARG A 115 -9.41 1.47 19.03
N ALA A 116 -8.59 1.15 20.03
CA ALA A 116 -9.03 0.87 21.39
C ALA A 116 -9.47 2.13 22.18
N GLY A 117 -9.26 3.33 21.62
CA GLY A 117 -9.55 4.60 22.29
C GLY A 117 -8.47 5.02 23.28
N GLU A 118 -7.29 4.42 23.22
CA GLU A 118 -6.14 4.80 24.04
C GLU A 118 -5.39 5.94 23.33
N VAL A 119 -5.35 7.12 23.97
CA VAL A 119 -4.63 8.32 23.52
C VAL A 119 -3.49 8.63 24.48
#